data_AF-A0A7J5YVT3-F1
#
_entry.id   AF-A0A7J5YVT3-F1
#
_cell.length_a   1.000
_cell.length_b   1.000
_cell.length_c   1.000
_cell.angle_alpha   90.00
_cell.angle_beta   90.00
_cell.angle_gamma   90.00
#
_symmetry.space_group_name_H-M   'P 1'
#
loop_
_entity.id
_entity.type
_entity.pdbx_description
1 polymer ?
#
loop_
_entity_poly.entity_id
_entity_poly.type
_entity_poly.pdbx_seq_one_letter_code
_entity_poly.pdbx_strand_id
1 'polypeptide(L)'
;MYANGRMRNQRRDRRERPREGGFALFVQVMPILILVIVSALSQIMVNSPPYSLSYRPSAGYTQKRLTMSLKVPYYVGEHFSREITGLNLKNLERTVEDDFISNLRNNCWKEKQQKEGMLYRARYFGDNDLYQRAQRARTPSCAKLSEITASLHALNPEPVTELPLTPPAEEDEEDAAIASENFQKHIKKISCYATVAVVTTPIIC
;
A
#
# COMPACT_ATOMS: atom_id res chain seq x y z
N MET A 1 89.05 -1.84 -42.54
CA MET A 1 88.24 -2.00 -41.32
C MET A 1 87.24 -0.86 -41.25
N TYR A 2 85.93 -1.13 -41.43
CA TYR A 2 84.79 -0.35 -40.87
C TYR A 2 83.48 -1.16 -41.03
N ALA A 3 82.75 -1.30 -39.89
CA ALA A 3 81.28 -1.45 -39.71
C ALA A 3 80.57 -2.69 -40.32
N ASN A 4 79.45 -3.26 -39.84
CA ASN A 4 78.58 -3.14 -38.66
C ASN A 4 77.55 -4.30 -38.74
N GLY A 5 76.85 -4.62 -37.64
CA GLY A 5 75.47 -5.16 -37.75
C GLY A 5 75.17 -6.47 -37.00
N ARG A 6 74.75 -6.35 -35.74
CA ARG A 6 74.08 -7.40 -34.94
C ARG A 6 72.70 -7.73 -35.49
N MET A 7 72.28 -8.99 -35.45
CA MET A 7 70.94 -9.46 -35.03
C MET A 7 70.85 -10.99 -35.09
N ARG A 8 70.54 -11.66 -33.96
CA ARG A 8 69.38 -12.57 -33.88
C ARG A 8 69.07 -12.90 -32.42
N ASN A 9 68.05 -12.19 -31.93
CA ASN A 9 67.38 -12.44 -30.66
C ASN A 9 66.25 -13.43 -30.97
N GLN A 10 66.24 -14.64 -30.40
CA GLN A 10 65.05 -15.48 -30.45
C GLN A 10 65.00 -16.46 -29.27
N ARG A 11 64.62 -15.93 -28.11
CA ARG A 11 64.03 -16.72 -27.03
C ARG A 11 62.95 -15.89 -26.35
N ARG A 12 61.69 -16.16 -26.68
CA ARG A 12 60.54 -16.16 -25.76
C ARG A 12 59.26 -16.30 -26.56
N ASP A 13 58.70 -17.50 -26.58
CA ASP A 13 57.28 -17.70 -26.82
C ASP A 13 56.80 -18.84 -25.91
N ARG A 14 56.72 -18.54 -24.61
CA ARG A 14 55.87 -19.30 -23.68
C ARG A 14 54.55 -18.55 -23.66
N ARG A 15 53.63 -18.92 -24.56
CA ARG A 15 52.21 -18.53 -24.49
C ARG A 15 51.59 -19.14 -23.24
N GLU A 16 51.78 -18.49 -22.09
CA GLU A 16 50.92 -18.68 -20.93
C GLU A 16 49.58 -18.02 -21.24
N ARG A 17 48.53 -18.82 -21.37
CA ARG A 17 47.17 -18.33 -21.49
C ARG A 17 46.83 -17.52 -20.24
N PRO A 18 46.32 -16.29 -20.36
CA PRO A 18 46.15 -15.41 -19.21
C PRO A 18 45.08 -15.97 -18.26
N ARG A 19 45.41 -16.14 -16.98
CA ARG A 19 44.45 -16.20 -15.86
C ARG A 19 43.90 -14.79 -15.59
N GLU A 20 43.33 -14.17 -16.63
CA GLU A 20 42.90 -12.76 -16.62
C GLU A 20 41.41 -12.61 -16.99
N GLY A 21 40.71 -13.73 -17.21
CA GLY A 21 39.28 -13.74 -17.53
C GLY A 21 38.38 -13.29 -16.38
N GLY A 22 38.78 -13.44 -15.12
CA GLY A 22 38.00 -12.96 -13.98
C GLY A 22 38.07 -11.43 -13.85
N PHE A 23 39.28 -10.87 -13.77
CA PHE A 23 39.49 -9.43 -13.66
C PHE A 23 39.01 -8.66 -14.90
N ALA A 24 39.20 -9.19 -16.11
CA ALA A 24 38.67 -8.56 -17.32
C ALA A 24 37.14 -8.50 -17.34
N LEU A 25 36.45 -9.54 -16.86
CA LEU A 25 34.99 -9.52 -16.70
C LEU A 25 34.54 -8.52 -15.63
N PHE A 26 35.25 -8.41 -14.49
CA PHE A 26 34.94 -7.39 -13.47
C PHE A 26 35.13 -5.96 -14.00
N VAL A 27 36.20 -5.70 -14.75
CA VAL A 27 36.47 -4.39 -15.36
C VAL A 27 35.39 -4.05 -16.41
N GLN A 28 34.88 -5.04 -17.14
CA GLN A 28 33.82 -4.84 -18.13
C GLN A 28 32.42 -4.70 -17.51
N VAL A 29 32.15 -5.34 -16.37
CA VAL A 29 30.85 -5.27 -15.68
C VAL A 29 30.73 -3.99 -14.84
N MET A 30 31.83 -3.43 -14.34
CA MET A 30 31.84 -2.16 -13.61
C MET A 30 31.10 -0.99 -14.30
N PRO A 31 31.35 -0.66 -15.58
CA PRO A 31 30.64 0.43 -16.26
C PRO A 31 29.13 0.15 -16.38
N ILE A 32 28.73 -1.10 -16.62
CA ILE A 32 27.31 -1.49 -16.68
C ILE A 32 26.65 -1.29 -15.30
N LEU A 33 27.34 -1.70 -14.23
CA LEU A 33 26.87 -1.57 -12.85
C LEU A 33 26.71 -0.08 -12.47
N ILE A 34 27.66 0.77 -12.84
CA ILE A 34 27.57 2.22 -12.63
C ILE A 34 26.36 2.80 -13.36
N LEU A 35 26.12 2.42 -14.62
CA LEU A 35 24.96 2.90 -15.38
C LEU A 35 23.64 2.49 -14.73
N VAL A 36 23.54 1.27 -14.20
CA VAL A 36 22.35 0.79 -13.48
C VAL A 36 22.14 1.58 -12.19
N ILE A 37 23.20 1.83 -11.41
CA ILE A 37 23.13 2.63 -10.19
C ILE A 37 22.70 4.07 -10.52
N VAL A 38 23.34 4.72 -11.48
CA VAL A 38 23.01 6.09 -11.89
C VAL A 38 21.57 6.19 -12.39
N SER A 39 21.11 5.19 -13.15
CA SER A 39 19.72 5.11 -13.61
C SER A 39 18.73 4.99 -12.44
N ALA A 40 19.02 4.14 -11.45
CA ALA A 40 18.20 3.97 -10.26
C ALA A 40 18.19 5.22 -9.36
N LEU A 41 19.35 5.87 -9.18
CA LEU A 41 19.47 7.12 -8.41
C LEU A 41 18.76 8.28 -9.09
N SER A 42 18.81 8.35 -10.43
CA SER A 42 18.11 9.37 -11.21
C SER A 42 16.60 9.23 -11.07
N GLN A 43 16.07 8.00 -11.02
CA GLN A 43 14.65 7.77 -10.72
C GLN A 43 14.29 8.29 -9.32
N ILE A 44 15.13 8.05 -8.30
CA ILE A 44 14.86 8.53 -6.93
C ILE A 44 14.76 10.07 -6.86
N MET A 45 15.60 10.81 -7.60
CA MET A 45 15.55 12.28 -7.65
C MET A 45 14.36 12.82 -8.45
N VAL A 46 13.94 12.13 -9.51
CA VAL A 46 12.72 12.50 -10.27
C VAL A 46 11.46 12.18 -9.46
N ASN A 47 11.54 11.23 -8.53
CA ASN A 47 10.41 10.79 -7.72
C ASN A 47 10.12 11.65 -6.48
N SER A 48 10.92 12.69 -6.16
CA SER A 48 10.53 13.62 -5.10
C SER A 48 9.46 14.57 -5.64
N PRO A 49 8.18 14.44 -5.23
CA PRO A 49 7.10 15.28 -5.75
C PRO A 49 7.34 16.75 -5.37
N PRO A 50 6.85 17.73 -6.16
CA PRO A 50 7.04 19.15 -5.86
C PRO A 50 6.28 19.62 -4.59
N TYR A 51 5.47 18.75 -3.98
CA TYR A 51 4.70 19.01 -2.76
C TYR A 51 4.58 17.76 -1.87
N SER A 52 4.13 17.97 -0.63
CA SER A 52 3.67 16.91 0.27
C SER A 52 2.34 17.28 0.92
N LEU A 53 1.44 16.30 1.08
CA LEU A 53 0.19 16.47 1.87
C LEU A 53 0.46 16.49 3.39
N SER A 54 1.69 16.18 3.82
CA SER A 54 2.09 16.13 5.23
C SER A 54 3.30 17.02 5.48
N TYR A 55 3.40 17.57 6.70
CA TYR A 55 4.56 18.36 7.08
C TYR A 55 5.81 17.47 7.17
N ARG A 56 6.82 17.74 6.33
CA ARG A 56 8.05 16.94 6.23
C ARG A 56 9.27 17.85 6.07
N PRO A 57 9.79 18.42 7.17
CA PRO A 57 10.93 19.33 7.12
C PRO A 57 12.23 18.63 6.68
N SER A 58 12.39 17.34 6.98
CA SER A 58 13.55 16.53 6.55
C SER A 58 13.65 16.38 5.03
N ALA A 59 12.55 16.53 4.31
CA ALA A 59 12.49 16.49 2.86
C ALA A 59 12.31 17.89 2.23
N GLY A 60 12.49 18.96 3.02
CA GLY A 60 12.40 20.34 2.54
C GLY A 60 10.97 20.92 2.40
N TYR A 61 9.92 20.17 2.77
CA TYR A 61 8.53 20.64 2.69
C TYR A 61 8.12 21.36 3.98
N THR A 62 8.48 22.65 4.08
CA THR A 62 8.25 23.46 5.29
C THR A 62 7.14 24.49 5.14
N GLN A 63 6.90 25.00 3.92
CA GLN A 63 5.94 26.08 3.70
C GLN A 63 4.53 25.52 3.51
N LYS A 64 3.61 25.85 4.41
CA LYS A 64 2.20 25.46 4.32
C LYS A 64 1.43 26.38 3.37
N ARG A 65 0.67 25.79 2.46
CA ARG A 65 -0.27 26.47 1.56
C ARG A 65 -1.62 25.76 1.56
N LEU A 66 -2.64 26.43 1.03
CA LEU A 66 -4.00 25.91 0.90
C LEU A 66 -4.43 26.03 -0.55
N THR A 67 -5.04 24.98 -1.10
CA THR A 67 -5.57 25.01 -2.46
C THR A 67 -6.75 25.98 -2.56
N MET A 68 -7.04 26.49 -3.76
CA MET A 68 -8.08 27.49 -3.91
C MET A 68 -9.51 26.93 -3.74
N SER A 69 -9.76 25.71 -4.25
CA SER A 69 -11.10 25.11 -4.33
C SER A 69 -11.50 24.39 -3.04
N LEU A 70 -10.79 23.32 -2.68
CA LEU A 70 -11.12 22.47 -1.51
C LEU A 70 -10.40 22.89 -0.21
N LYS A 71 -9.60 23.96 -0.26
CA LYS A 71 -8.80 24.45 0.89
C LYS A 71 -7.96 23.35 1.53
N VAL A 72 -7.40 22.46 0.72
CA VAL A 72 -6.58 21.34 1.19
C VAL A 72 -5.20 21.88 1.62
N PRO A 73 -4.73 21.59 2.85
CA PRO A 73 -3.39 21.95 3.27
C PRO A 73 -2.34 21.09 2.58
N TYR A 74 -1.38 21.72 1.94
CA TYR A 74 -0.21 21.08 1.34
C TYR A 74 1.07 21.85 1.68
N TYR A 75 2.20 21.17 1.62
CA TYR A 75 3.50 21.69 2.01
C TYR A 75 4.45 21.70 0.82
N VAL A 76 5.17 22.80 0.64
CA VAL A 76 6.08 23.04 -0.49
C VAL A 76 7.46 23.48 0.00
N GLY A 77 8.44 23.37 -0.88
CA GLY A 77 9.80 23.86 -0.66
C GLY A 77 9.92 25.39 -0.78
N GLU A 78 11.08 25.91 -0.39
CA GLU A 78 11.32 27.36 -0.32
C GLU A 78 11.28 28.09 -1.67
N HIS A 79 11.67 27.40 -2.75
CA HIS A 79 11.74 27.96 -4.10
C HIS A 79 10.42 27.84 -4.89
N PHE A 80 9.40 27.21 -4.32
CA PHE A 80 8.14 26.91 -5.00
C PHE A 80 7.47 28.14 -5.64
N SER A 81 7.43 29.26 -4.91
CA SER A 81 6.79 30.50 -5.40
C SER A 81 7.51 31.14 -6.59
N ARG A 82 8.77 30.79 -6.83
CA ARG A 82 9.55 31.28 -7.99
C ARG A 82 9.41 30.37 -9.20
N GLU A 83 9.18 29.08 -8.97
CA GLU A 83 9.19 28.04 -10.01
C GLU A 83 7.78 27.76 -10.58
N ILE A 84 6.74 27.84 -9.74
CA ILE A 84 5.37 27.46 -10.13
C ILE A 84 4.42 28.66 -9.96
N THR A 85 3.98 29.23 -11.08
CA THR A 85 3.11 30.41 -11.12
C THR A 85 1.96 30.26 -12.13
N GLY A 86 0.85 30.98 -11.88
CA GLY A 86 -0.26 31.11 -12.83
C GLY A 86 -0.98 29.79 -13.15
N LEU A 87 -1.03 29.42 -14.43
CA LEU A 87 -1.75 28.23 -14.90
C LEU A 87 -1.17 26.92 -14.33
N ASN A 88 0.15 26.83 -14.20
CA ASN A 88 0.83 25.66 -13.65
C ASN A 88 0.49 25.46 -12.17
N LEU A 89 0.31 26.55 -11.42
CA LEU A 89 -0.14 26.49 -10.02
C LEU A 89 -1.55 25.93 -9.93
N LYS A 90 -2.47 26.38 -10.79
CA LYS A 90 -3.86 25.89 -10.80
C LYS A 90 -3.93 24.40 -11.16
N ASN A 91 -3.15 23.94 -12.13
CA ASN A 91 -3.08 22.53 -12.50
C ASN A 91 -2.49 21.69 -11.36
N LEU A 92 -1.41 22.17 -10.74
CA LEU A 92 -0.84 21.51 -9.57
C LEU A 92 -1.84 21.42 -8.42
N GLU A 93 -2.54 22.50 -8.08
CA GLU A 93 -3.56 22.50 -7.01
C GLU A 93 -4.67 21.48 -7.29
N ARG A 94 -5.09 21.31 -8.55
CA ARG A 94 -6.02 20.23 -8.93
C ARG A 94 -5.44 18.85 -8.68
N THR A 95 -4.20 18.62 -9.09
CA THR A 95 -3.51 17.33 -8.81
C THR A 95 -3.38 17.08 -7.30
N VAL A 96 -3.07 18.11 -6.50
CA VAL A 96 -3.03 18.04 -5.04
C VAL A 96 -4.40 17.65 -4.47
N GLU A 97 -5.48 18.23 -5.00
CA GLU A 97 -6.85 17.91 -4.60
C GLU A 97 -7.25 16.47 -4.98
N ASP A 98 -6.93 16.04 -6.19
CA ASP A 98 -7.18 14.67 -6.66
C ASP A 98 -6.44 13.63 -5.82
N ASP A 99 -5.15 13.87 -5.54
CA ASP A 99 -4.33 13.02 -4.65
C ASP A 99 -4.89 12.99 -3.23
N PHE A 100 -5.37 14.12 -2.72
CA PHE A 100 -5.98 14.20 -1.40
C PHE A 100 -7.25 13.36 -1.32
N ILE A 101 -8.12 13.43 -2.32
CA ILE A 101 -9.34 12.60 -2.41
C ILE A 101 -8.97 11.12 -2.54
N SER A 102 -7.98 10.78 -3.37
CA SER A 102 -7.48 9.41 -3.53
C SER A 102 -6.95 8.84 -2.21
N ASN A 103 -6.17 9.63 -1.48
CA ASN A 103 -5.68 9.26 -0.15
C ASN A 103 -6.83 9.07 0.85
N LEU A 104 -7.84 9.95 0.85
CA LEU A 104 -9.04 9.79 1.68
C LEU A 104 -9.80 8.51 1.36
N ARG A 105 -9.97 8.16 0.08
CA ARG A 105 -10.60 6.90 -0.34
C ARG A 105 -9.85 5.68 0.18
N ASN A 106 -8.53 5.67 0.03
CA ASN A 106 -7.68 4.58 0.51
C ASN A 106 -7.72 4.44 2.04
N ASN A 107 -7.69 5.56 2.76
CA ASN A 107 -7.78 5.54 4.23
C ASN A 107 -9.18 5.14 4.70
N CYS A 108 -10.23 5.63 4.04
CA CYS A 108 -11.60 5.20 4.31
C CYS A 108 -11.78 3.70 4.12
N TRP A 109 -11.23 3.13 3.03
CA TRP A 109 -11.27 1.69 2.81
C TRP A 109 -10.58 0.91 3.96
N LYS A 110 -9.41 1.38 4.40
CA LYS A 110 -8.70 0.79 5.55
C LYS A 110 -9.49 0.91 6.86
N GLU A 111 -10.06 2.07 7.14
CA GLU A 111 -10.89 2.32 8.32
C GLU A 111 -12.13 1.42 8.34
N LYS A 112 -12.81 1.31 7.20
CA LYS A 112 -13.95 0.40 7.04
C LYS A 112 -13.52 -1.05 7.25
N GLN A 113 -12.44 -1.48 6.61
CA GLN A 113 -11.91 -2.83 6.78
C GLN A 113 -11.55 -3.14 8.24
N GLN A 114 -10.97 -2.16 8.95
CA GLN A 114 -10.66 -2.31 10.37
C GLN A 114 -11.92 -2.45 11.22
N LYS A 115 -12.94 -1.63 10.95
CA LYS A 115 -14.24 -1.70 11.63
C LYS A 115 -14.94 -3.03 11.39
N GLU A 116 -15.03 -3.48 10.13
CA GLU A 116 -15.61 -4.77 9.75
C GLU A 116 -14.84 -5.94 10.38
N GLY A 117 -13.51 -5.86 10.40
CA GLY A 117 -12.66 -6.87 11.05
C GLY A 117 -12.89 -6.97 12.57
N MET A 118 -13.18 -5.85 13.24
CA MET A 118 -13.57 -5.85 14.65
C MET A 118 -14.99 -6.41 14.85
N LEU A 119 -15.96 -6.01 14.02
CA LEU A 119 -17.33 -6.51 14.07
C LEU A 119 -17.38 -8.02 13.85
N TYR A 120 -16.67 -8.52 12.84
CA TYR A 120 -16.57 -9.95 12.54
C TYR A 120 -16.04 -10.74 13.73
N ARG A 121 -14.92 -10.30 14.34
CA ARG A 121 -14.35 -10.96 15.52
C ARG A 121 -15.31 -10.93 16.71
N ALA A 122 -15.99 -9.80 16.95
CA ALA A 122 -16.95 -9.67 18.04
C ALA A 122 -18.11 -10.66 17.87
N ARG A 123 -18.66 -10.79 16.67
CA ARG A 123 -19.71 -11.76 16.34
C ARG A 123 -19.21 -13.20 16.47
N TYR A 124 -17.99 -13.47 15.98
CA TYR A 124 -17.39 -14.82 16.02
C TYR A 124 -17.16 -15.34 17.44
N PHE A 125 -16.62 -14.48 18.34
CA PHE A 125 -16.35 -14.86 19.73
C PHE A 125 -17.52 -14.60 20.69
N GLY A 126 -18.57 -13.90 20.25
CA GLY A 126 -19.70 -13.50 21.11
C GLY A 126 -19.35 -12.42 22.13
N ASP A 127 -18.36 -11.56 21.84
CA ASP A 127 -17.92 -10.50 22.75
C ASP A 127 -18.75 -9.21 22.53
N ASN A 128 -19.69 -8.97 23.45
CA ASN A 128 -20.60 -7.81 23.40
C ASN A 128 -19.88 -6.47 23.58
N ASP A 129 -18.82 -6.42 24.39
CA ASP A 129 -18.06 -5.18 24.61
C ASP A 129 -17.27 -4.82 23.35
N LEU A 130 -16.64 -5.82 22.73
CA LEU A 130 -15.98 -5.64 21.44
C LEU A 130 -16.98 -5.23 20.35
N TYR A 131 -18.19 -5.79 20.36
CA TYR A 131 -19.24 -5.46 19.40
C TYR A 131 -19.67 -3.99 19.52
N GLN A 132 -19.94 -3.51 20.74
CA GLN A 132 -20.30 -2.10 20.95
C GLN A 132 -19.16 -1.14 20.59
N ARG A 133 -17.91 -1.51 20.90
CA ARG A 133 -16.73 -0.72 20.52
C ARG A 133 -16.58 -0.66 19.00
N ALA A 134 -16.75 -1.78 18.32
CA ALA A 134 -16.66 -1.87 16.87
C ALA A 134 -17.75 -1.04 16.18
N GLN A 135 -18.99 -1.05 16.69
CA GLN A 135 -20.06 -0.19 16.18
C GLN A 135 -19.73 1.31 16.30
N ARG A 136 -19.21 1.73 17.46
CA ARG A 136 -18.81 3.13 17.74
C ARG A 136 -17.46 3.51 17.14
N ALA A 137 -16.77 2.58 16.47
CA ALA A 137 -15.51 2.87 15.81
C ALA A 137 -15.73 3.95 14.75
N ARG A 138 -14.94 5.02 14.86
CA ARG A 138 -15.02 6.20 13.99
C ARG A 138 -14.28 5.94 12.69
N THR A 139 -14.84 6.46 11.60
CA THR A 139 -14.25 6.42 10.26
C THR A 139 -14.09 7.86 9.72
N PRO A 140 -13.15 8.65 10.29
CA PRO A 140 -13.03 10.07 9.97
C PRO A 140 -12.71 10.34 8.51
N SER A 141 -11.93 9.47 7.84
CA SER A 141 -11.60 9.64 6.42
C SER A 141 -12.83 9.42 5.55
N CYS A 142 -13.68 8.44 5.91
CA CYS A 142 -14.95 8.21 5.21
C CYS A 142 -15.92 9.38 5.37
N ALA A 143 -16.07 9.92 6.59
CA ALA A 143 -16.95 11.05 6.86
C ALA A 143 -16.54 12.31 6.07
N LYS A 144 -15.23 12.58 6.00
CA LYS A 144 -14.69 13.69 5.22
C LYS A 144 -14.87 13.48 3.72
N LEU A 145 -14.69 12.24 3.24
CA LEU A 145 -14.92 11.92 1.84
C LEU A 145 -16.38 12.13 1.44
N SER A 146 -17.33 11.68 2.27
CA SER A 146 -18.76 11.87 2.00
C SER A 146 -19.17 13.34 1.97
N GLU A 147 -18.58 14.17 2.84
CA GLU A 147 -18.82 15.63 2.84
C GLU A 147 -18.36 16.28 1.52
N ILE A 148 -17.15 15.93 1.06
CA ILE A 148 -16.59 16.45 -0.19
C ILE A 148 -17.45 15.96 -1.38
N THR A 149 -17.78 14.67 -1.45
CA THR A 149 -18.60 14.12 -2.53
C THR A 149 -20.01 14.74 -2.55
N ALA A 150 -20.64 14.92 -1.39
CA ALA A 150 -21.94 15.58 -1.28
C ALA A 150 -21.89 17.04 -1.78
N SER A 151 -20.84 17.79 -1.42
CA SER A 151 -20.66 19.17 -1.89
C SER A 151 -20.45 19.27 -3.41
N LEU A 152 -19.80 18.28 -4.03
CA LEU A 152 -19.61 18.20 -5.48
C LEU A 152 -20.92 17.85 -6.20
N HIS A 153 -21.70 16.91 -5.67
CA HIS A 153 -22.98 16.49 -6.24
C HIS A 153 -24.07 17.58 -6.12
N ALA A 154 -24.02 18.44 -5.09
CA ALA A 154 -24.97 19.54 -4.94
C ALA A 154 -24.91 20.59 -6.09
N LEU A 155 -23.85 20.58 -6.90
CA LEU A 155 -23.66 21.50 -8.03
C LEU A 155 -24.06 20.90 -9.39
N ASN A 156 -24.41 19.61 -9.45
CA ASN A 156 -24.95 18.94 -10.63
C ASN A 156 -25.98 17.90 -10.19
N PRO A 157 -27.29 18.19 -10.24
CA PRO A 157 -28.32 17.21 -9.97
C PRO A 157 -28.49 16.30 -11.19
N GLU A 158 -27.49 15.47 -11.48
CA GLU A 158 -27.76 14.24 -12.21
C GLU A 158 -28.36 13.23 -11.24
N PRO A 159 -29.32 12.42 -11.70
CA PRO A 159 -29.97 11.45 -10.85
C PRO A 159 -28.88 10.55 -10.30
N VAL A 160 -28.79 10.51 -8.98
CA VAL A 160 -28.08 9.44 -8.30
C VAL A 160 -28.86 8.19 -8.73
N THR A 161 -28.40 7.52 -9.79
CA THR A 161 -28.43 6.07 -9.78
C THR A 161 -27.66 5.75 -8.52
N GLU A 162 -28.43 5.59 -7.45
CA GLU A 162 -28.02 4.84 -6.30
C GLU A 162 -27.48 3.55 -6.90
N LEU A 163 -26.16 3.49 -7.09
CA LEU A 163 -25.52 2.21 -6.99
C LEU A 163 -25.93 1.77 -5.60
N PRO A 164 -26.73 0.71 -5.47
CA PRO A 164 -27.19 0.34 -4.16
C PRO A 164 -25.92 0.03 -3.38
N LEU A 165 -25.56 0.92 -2.46
CA LEU A 165 -25.26 0.46 -1.13
C LEU A 165 -26.59 -0.05 -0.59
N THR A 166 -27.11 -1.12 -1.21
CA THR A 166 -27.72 -2.14 -0.39
C THR A 166 -26.68 -2.35 0.70
N PRO A 167 -27.03 -2.19 1.98
CA PRO A 167 -26.31 -2.96 2.97
C PRO A 167 -26.19 -4.39 2.38
N PRO A 168 -25.03 -5.09 2.45
CA PRO A 168 -25.14 -6.55 2.40
C PRO A 168 -26.24 -6.86 3.41
N ALA A 169 -27.29 -7.48 2.89
CA ALA A 169 -28.65 -7.17 3.29
C ALA A 169 -28.87 -7.17 4.81
N GLU A 170 -29.96 -6.56 5.24
CA GLU A 170 -30.72 -7.11 6.37
C GLU A 170 -31.22 -8.54 6.01
N GLU A 171 -30.30 -9.42 5.62
CA GLU A 171 -30.40 -10.87 5.54
C GLU A 171 -29.23 -11.34 6.41
N ASP A 172 -29.50 -12.25 7.34
CA ASP A 172 -28.60 -12.81 8.37
C ASP A 172 -28.81 -12.31 9.81
N GLU A 173 -29.93 -11.65 10.15
CA GLU A 173 -30.36 -11.61 11.57
C GLU A 173 -30.97 -12.97 12.01
N GLU A 174 -31.34 -13.84 11.05
CA GLU A 174 -31.88 -15.18 11.33
C GLU A 174 -30.83 -16.30 11.17
N ASP A 175 -29.79 -16.13 10.35
CA ASP A 175 -28.82 -17.20 10.06
C ASP A 175 -27.73 -17.39 11.12
N ALA A 176 -27.36 -16.34 11.87
CA ALA A 176 -26.38 -16.46 12.95
C ALA A 176 -26.92 -17.25 14.17
N ALA A 177 -28.21 -17.10 14.47
CA ALA A 177 -28.88 -17.85 15.53
C ALA A 177 -29.05 -19.32 15.13
N ILE A 178 -29.46 -19.58 13.88
CA ILE A 178 -29.66 -20.94 13.33
C ILE A 178 -28.33 -21.70 13.24
N ALA A 179 -27.22 -21.05 12.86
CA ALA A 179 -25.89 -21.66 12.82
C ALA A 179 -25.37 -22.05 14.22
N SER A 180 -25.58 -21.20 15.23
CA SER A 180 -25.22 -21.48 16.63
C SER A 180 -26.04 -22.65 17.20
N GLU A 181 -27.35 -22.66 16.93
CA GLU A 181 -28.24 -23.72 17.42
C GLU A 181 -27.96 -25.09 16.77
N ASN A 182 -27.67 -25.10 15.45
CA ASN A 182 -27.30 -26.32 14.74
C ASN A 182 -25.94 -26.86 15.18
N PHE A 183 -24.95 -25.99 15.44
CA PHE A 183 -23.64 -26.39 15.95
C PHE A 183 -23.75 -26.97 17.37
N GLN A 184 -24.54 -26.36 18.25
CA GLN A 184 -24.77 -26.87 19.61
C GLN A 184 -25.52 -28.21 19.61
N LYS A 185 -26.48 -28.41 18.70
CA LYS A 185 -27.15 -29.71 18.47
C LYS A 185 -26.14 -30.76 17.98
N HIS A 186 -25.24 -30.40 17.07
CA HIS A 186 -24.23 -31.32 16.54
C HIS A 186 -23.21 -31.75 17.61
N ILE A 187 -22.73 -30.82 18.45
CA ILE A 187 -21.85 -31.13 19.58
C ILE A 187 -22.55 -32.04 20.59
N LYS A 188 -23.81 -31.76 20.94
CA LYS A 188 -24.59 -32.63 21.84
C LYS A 188 -24.78 -34.04 21.26
N LYS A 189 -24.98 -34.15 19.94
CA LYS A 189 -25.13 -35.43 19.24
C LYS A 189 -23.82 -36.23 19.22
N ILE A 190 -22.69 -35.57 18.96
CA ILE A 190 -21.35 -36.18 19.03
C ILE A 190 -21.02 -36.61 20.46
N SER A 191 -21.30 -35.77 21.45
CA SER A 191 -21.11 -36.11 22.87
C SER A 191 -21.93 -37.33 23.26
N CYS A 192 -23.21 -37.41 22.87
CA CYS A 192 -24.05 -38.56 23.16
C CYS A 192 -23.52 -39.84 22.48
N TYR A 193 -23.07 -39.74 21.21
CA TYR A 193 -22.50 -40.88 20.50
C TYR A 193 -21.19 -41.37 21.13
N ALA A 194 -20.34 -40.44 21.59
CA ALA A 194 -19.12 -40.78 22.33
C ALA A 194 -19.43 -41.40 23.69
N THR A 195 -20.42 -40.89 24.44
CA THR A 195 -20.84 -41.48 25.73
C THR A 195 -21.45 -42.86 25.52
N VAL A 196 -22.29 -43.04 24.50
CA VAL A 196 -22.84 -44.36 24.15
C VAL A 196 -21.71 -45.31 23.75
N ALA A 197 -20.78 -44.89 22.88
CA ALA A 197 -19.65 -45.72 22.47
C ALA A 197 -18.76 -46.17 23.64
N VAL A 198 -18.51 -45.29 24.62
CA VAL A 198 -17.73 -45.62 25.83
C VAL A 198 -18.48 -46.59 26.76
N VAL A 199 -19.82 -46.52 26.80
CA VAL A 199 -20.64 -47.41 27.64
C VAL A 199 -20.95 -48.75 26.94
N THR A 200 -20.93 -48.80 25.60
CA THR A 200 -21.25 -49.99 24.81
C THR A 200 -20.05 -50.78 24.31
N THR A 201 -18.81 -50.36 24.56
CA THR A 201 -17.65 -51.24 24.36
C THR A 201 -17.56 -52.21 25.54
N PRO A 202 -17.87 -53.51 25.37
CA PRO A 202 -17.54 -54.48 26.40
C PRO A 202 -16.01 -54.50 26.53
N ILE A 203 -15.54 -54.31 27.75
CA ILE A 203 -14.18 -54.69 28.14
C ILE A 203 -14.08 -56.19 27.83
N ILE A 204 -13.39 -56.52 26.74
CA ILE A 204 -13.04 -57.90 26.44
C ILE A 204 -11.92 -58.26 27.42
N CYS A 205 -12.24 -59.19 28.33
CA CYS A 205 -11.30 -59.95 29.15
C CYS A 205 -10.25 -60.69 28.29
#